data_AF-X1HGH7-F1
#
_entry.id   AF-X1HGH7-F1
#
_cell.length_a   1.000
_cell.length_b   1.000
_cell.length_c   1.000
_cell.angle_alpha   90.00
_cell.angle_beta   90.00
_cell.angle_gamma   90.00
#
_symmetry.space_group_name_H-M   'P 1'
#
loop_
_entity.id
_entity.type
_entity.pdbx_description
1 polymer ?
#
loop_
_entity_poly.entity_id
_entity_poly.type
_entity_poly.pdbx_seq_one_letter_code
_entity_poly.pdbx_strand_id
1 'polypeptide(L)'
;MKLIGYLAFIILLTILQFSCSSQQNEQENQGGFPFKLPDEKPDRQMSAAMERNYDAYLSPRPEKNELYSLFKYTELKGFDYNEDDGTISRRDPSKVIFANGKYYFWYTHRNTPTPPQGAEKCNDTIPSSDWDLADIWYATSEDGFTWEEQGVAVPR
;
A
#
# COMPACT_ATOMS: atom_id res chain seq x y z
N MET A 1 49.51 16.94 58.97
CA MET A 1 48.12 16.84 58.50
C MET A 1 47.78 17.72 57.30
N LYS A 2 48.19 19.00 57.24
CA LYS A 2 47.85 19.89 56.10
C LYS A 2 48.42 19.43 54.74
N LEU A 3 49.64 18.88 54.72
CA LEU A 3 50.31 18.44 53.48
C LEU A 3 49.61 17.25 52.78
N ILE A 4 49.06 16.32 53.55
CA ILE A 4 48.31 15.16 53.03
C ILE A 4 46.97 15.63 52.43
N GLY A 5 46.33 16.63 53.04
CA GLY A 5 45.11 17.25 52.49
C GLY A 5 45.36 17.95 51.15
N TYR A 6 46.48 18.65 50.99
CA TYR A 6 46.85 19.27 49.71
C TYR A 6 47.13 18.22 48.63
N LEU A 7 47.80 17.12 48.97
CA LEU A 7 48.07 16.04 48.02
C LEU A 7 46.78 15.35 47.55
N ALA A 8 45.86 15.06 48.48
CA ALA A 8 44.56 14.49 48.15
C ALA A 8 43.71 15.44 47.29
N PHE A 9 43.77 16.75 47.55
CA PHE A 9 43.06 17.76 46.76
C PHE A 9 43.59 17.86 45.33
N ILE A 10 44.91 17.78 45.14
CA ILE A 10 45.55 17.80 43.80
C ILE A 10 45.20 16.53 43.01
N ILE A 11 45.17 15.37 43.66
CA ILE A 11 44.78 14.10 43.02
C ILE A 11 43.30 14.14 42.62
N LEU A 12 42.43 14.69 43.48
CA LEU A 12 41.00 14.85 43.15
C LEU A 12 40.79 15.82 41.98
N LEU A 13 41.55 16.92 41.94
CA LEU A 13 41.49 17.90 40.85
C LEU A 13 41.95 17.30 39.51
N THR A 14 42.99 16.45 39.53
CA THR A 14 43.51 15.80 38.32
C THR A 14 42.56 14.72 37.81
N ILE A 15 41.90 13.95 38.68
CA ILE A 15 40.85 12.98 38.28
C ILE A 15 39.63 13.70 37.67
N LEU A 16 39.23 14.85 38.23
CA LEU A 16 38.16 15.69 37.66
C LEU A 16 38.53 16.26 36.29
N GLN A 17 39.80 16.56 36.01
CA GLN A 17 40.25 17.01 34.69
C GLN A 17 40.25 15.88 33.65
N PHE A 18 40.57 14.64 34.03
CA PHE A 18 40.49 13.48 33.13
C PHE A 18 39.05 13.04 32.82
N SER A 19 38.12 13.16 33.77
CA SER A 19 36.70 12.87 33.55
C SER A 19 35.99 13.87 32.63
N CYS A 20 36.60 15.04 32.39
CA CYS A 20 36.08 16.08 31.51
C CYS A 20 36.82 16.15 30.17
N SER A 21 37.48 15.07 29.76
CA SER A 21 37.72 14.85 28.34
C SER A 21 36.38 14.41 27.75
N SER A 22 35.55 15.39 27.35
CA SER A 22 34.54 15.08 26.36
C SER A 22 35.33 14.57 25.17
N GLN A 23 35.15 13.30 24.83
CA GLN A 23 35.52 12.80 23.52
C GLN A 23 34.66 13.63 22.57
N GLN A 24 35.20 14.77 22.11
CA GLN A 24 34.70 15.43 20.94
C GLN A 24 34.91 14.37 19.87
N ASN A 25 33.86 13.60 19.58
CA ASN A 25 33.73 13.00 18.28
C ASN A 25 33.84 14.19 17.35
N GLU A 26 35.05 14.43 16.85
CA GLU A 26 35.24 15.24 15.66
C GLU A 26 34.31 14.60 14.65
N GLN A 27 33.15 15.23 14.46
CA GLN A 27 32.25 14.87 13.40
C GLN A 27 33.06 15.23 12.17
N GLU A 28 33.81 14.25 11.65
CA GLU A 28 34.60 14.39 10.43
C GLU A 28 33.74 15.16 9.46
N ASN A 29 34.28 16.23 8.87
CA ASN A 29 33.52 17.04 7.94
C ASN A 29 33.26 16.18 6.68
N GLN A 30 32.17 15.41 6.70
CA GLN A 30 31.80 14.46 5.64
C GLN A 30 31.36 15.16 4.35
N GLY A 31 31.44 16.50 4.30
CA GLY A 31 30.91 17.32 3.22
C GLY A 31 29.39 17.17 3.04
N GLY A 32 28.87 17.76 1.97
CA GLY A 32 27.47 17.56 1.57
C GLY A 32 27.16 16.12 1.21
N PHE A 33 25.88 15.76 1.22
CA PHE A 33 25.44 14.50 0.62
C PHE A 33 25.74 14.50 -0.90
N PRO A 34 26.12 13.36 -1.51
CA PRO A 34 26.43 13.31 -2.94
C PRO A 34 25.29 13.85 -3.80
N PHE A 35 25.63 14.63 -4.84
CA PHE A 35 24.63 15.18 -5.77
C PHE A 35 23.85 14.08 -6.52
N LYS A 36 24.54 13.01 -6.92
CA LYS A 36 23.92 11.80 -7.46
C LYS A 36 23.59 10.87 -6.31
N LEU A 37 22.32 10.46 -6.20
CA LEU A 37 21.90 9.51 -5.18
C LEU A 37 22.60 8.16 -5.40
N PRO A 38 23.36 7.64 -4.43
CA PRO A 38 23.96 6.31 -4.50
C PRO A 38 22.90 5.22 -4.66
N ASP A 39 23.21 4.18 -5.45
CA ASP A 39 22.33 3.01 -5.58
C ASP A 39 22.34 2.16 -4.30
N GLU A 40 23.49 2.05 -3.65
CA GLU A 40 23.68 1.37 -2.37
C GLU A 40 23.83 2.37 -1.23
N LYS A 41 23.52 1.93 -0.01
CA LYS A 41 23.63 2.74 1.20
C LYS A 41 25.08 3.21 1.41
N PRO A 42 25.36 4.52 1.42
CA PRO A 42 26.72 5.02 1.64
C PRO A 42 27.12 4.86 3.11
N ASP A 43 28.38 4.51 3.35
CA ASP A 43 28.96 4.45 4.69
C ASP A 43 29.26 5.86 5.23
N ARG A 44 28.23 6.50 5.79
CA ARG A 44 28.29 7.86 6.34
C ARG A 44 27.17 8.09 7.34
N GLN A 45 27.27 9.16 8.13
CA GLN A 45 26.17 9.55 9.00
C GLN A 45 25.05 10.18 8.16
N MET A 46 23.82 9.69 8.30
CA MET A 46 22.65 10.24 7.61
C MET A 46 21.51 10.53 8.58
N SER A 47 20.51 11.28 8.12
CA SER A 47 19.28 11.44 8.87
C SER A 47 18.52 10.11 8.91
N ALA A 48 17.72 9.89 9.96
CA ALA A 48 16.91 8.68 10.09
C ALA A 48 15.96 8.44 8.89
N ALA A 49 15.59 9.50 8.16
CA ALA A 49 14.79 9.38 6.94
C ALA A 49 15.59 8.82 5.76
N MET A 50 16.85 9.25 5.59
CA MET A 50 17.71 8.75 4.53
C MET A 50 18.17 7.31 4.81
N GLU A 51 18.47 6.98 6.06
CA GLU A 51 18.71 5.60 6.51
C GLU A 51 17.55 4.67 6.10
N ARG A 52 16.33 5.04 6.49
CA ARG A 52 15.11 4.29 6.16
C ARG A 52 14.90 4.13 4.64
N ASN A 53 15.31 5.12 3.84
CA ASN A 53 15.17 5.06 2.39
C ASN A 53 15.96 3.90 1.76
N TYR A 54 17.11 3.56 2.32
CA TYR A 54 17.92 2.43 1.88
C TYR A 54 17.56 1.12 2.59
N ASP A 55 17.17 1.18 3.87
CA ASP A 55 16.97 -0.03 4.68
C ASP A 55 15.59 -0.67 4.51
N ALA A 56 14.55 0.13 4.27
CA ALA A 56 13.15 -0.33 4.32
C ALA A 56 12.52 -0.59 2.94
N TYR A 57 13.17 -0.18 1.85
CA TYR A 57 12.64 -0.28 0.50
C TYR A 57 13.61 -1.02 -0.40
N LEU A 58 13.08 -1.67 -1.45
CA LEU A 58 13.87 -2.40 -2.44
C LEU A 58 14.79 -1.49 -3.27
N SER A 59 14.50 -0.19 -3.30
CA SER A 59 15.32 0.80 -4.00
C SER A 59 15.19 2.17 -3.34
N PRO A 60 16.26 2.98 -3.32
CA PRO A 60 16.21 4.33 -2.78
C PRO A 60 15.44 5.32 -3.66
N ARG A 61 14.94 4.89 -4.84
CA ARG A 61 14.09 5.72 -5.71
C ARG A 61 12.92 4.92 -6.31
N PRO A 62 11.76 5.57 -6.54
CA PRO A 62 10.58 4.90 -7.10
C PRO A 62 10.81 4.28 -8.49
N GLU A 63 11.62 4.89 -9.35
CA GLU A 63 11.84 4.44 -10.74
C GLU A 63 12.55 3.08 -10.83
N LYS A 64 13.14 2.62 -9.73
CA LYS A 64 13.82 1.33 -9.61
C LYS A 64 13.12 0.41 -8.59
N ASN A 65 11.97 0.80 -8.04
CA ASN A 65 11.21 -0.02 -7.11
C ASN A 65 10.11 -0.78 -7.87
N GLU A 66 10.30 -2.08 -8.07
CA GLU A 66 9.36 -2.97 -8.81
C GLU A 66 7.94 -3.00 -8.21
N LEU A 67 7.77 -2.64 -6.93
CA LEU A 67 6.47 -2.59 -6.27
C LEU A 67 5.81 -1.20 -6.33
N TYR A 68 6.52 -0.20 -6.86
CA TYR A 68 5.95 1.13 -7.11
C TYR A 68 5.26 1.13 -8.48
N SER A 69 3.96 1.46 -8.50
CA SER A 69 3.21 1.57 -9.74
C SER A 69 2.08 2.60 -9.61
N LEU A 70 1.59 3.05 -10.77
CA LEU A 70 0.39 3.87 -10.89
C LEU A 70 -0.71 3.03 -11.56
N PHE A 71 -1.95 3.26 -11.15
CA PHE A 71 -3.10 2.56 -11.73
C PHE A 71 -3.78 3.42 -12.80
N LYS A 72 -4.13 2.78 -13.90
CA LYS A 72 -4.92 3.37 -14.99
C LYS A 72 -6.21 2.57 -15.11
N TYR A 73 -7.30 3.28 -15.31
CA TYR A 73 -8.64 2.71 -15.39
C TYR A 73 -9.19 2.91 -16.79
N THR A 74 -9.93 1.94 -17.29
CA THR A 74 -10.56 1.96 -18.61
C THR A 74 -11.94 1.34 -18.47
N GLU A 75 -12.94 1.99 -19.07
CA GLU A 75 -14.31 1.51 -19.06
C GLU A 75 -14.43 0.18 -19.82
N LEU A 76 -15.10 -0.80 -19.22
CA LEU A 76 -15.37 -2.10 -19.85
C LEU A 76 -16.57 -1.99 -20.79
N LYS A 77 -16.56 -2.78 -21.85
CA LYS A 77 -17.67 -2.88 -22.81
C LYS A 77 -18.39 -4.21 -22.65
N GLY A 78 -19.68 -4.24 -23.01
CA GLY A 78 -20.49 -5.46 -23.08
C GLY A 78 -21.37 -5.74 -21.85
N PHE A 79 -21.47 -4.79 -20.92
CA PHE A 79 -22.40 -4.84 -19.79
C PHE A 79 -23.47 -3.76 -19.93
N ASP A 80 -24.73 -4.16 -19.81
CA ASP A 80 -25.86 -3.24 -19.69
C ASP A 80 -26.23 -3.05 -18.21
N TYR A 81 -26.42 -1.79 -17.80
CA TYR A 81 -26.80 -1.39 -16.45
C TYR A 81 -28.19 -0.73 -16.41
N ASN A 82 -29.03 -0.98 -17.42
CA ASN A 82 -30.38 -0.46 -17.52
C ASN A 82 -30.44 1.08 -17.36
N GLU A 83 -29.65 1.78 -18.19
CA GLU A 83 -29.50 3.25 -18.15
C GLU A 83 -29.04 3.80 -16.78
N ASP A 84 -28.29 2.99 -16.02
CA ASP A 84 -27.76 3.32 -14.69
C ASP A 84 -28.86 3.67 -13.66
N ASP A 85 -30.07 3.11 -13.80
CA ASP A 85 -31.21 3.37 -12.90
C ASP A 85 -31.08 2.69 -11.51
N GLY A 86 -30.02 1.89 -11.33
CA GLY A 86 -29.68 1.21 -10.08
C GLY A 86 -30.37 -0.15 -9.86
N THR A 87 -31.20 -0.61 -10.81
CA THR A 87 -31.84 -1.94 -10.76
C THR A 87 -30.84 -3.07 -11.00
N ILE A 88 -29.78 -2.81 -11.79
CA ILE A 88 -28.70 -3.74 -12.07
C ILE A 88 -27.40 -3.29 -11.39
N SER A 89 -26.69 -4.20 -10.72
CA SER A 89 -25.36 -3.95 -10.15
C SER A 89 -24.42 -5.13 -10.40
N ARG A 90 -23.14 -4.82 -10.68
CA ARG A 90 -22.05 -5.79 -10.83
C ARG A 90 -20.86 -5.32 -10.01
N ARG A 91 -20.33 -6.17 -9.13
CA ARG A 91 -19.26 -5.78 -8.21
C ARG A 91 -18.44 -6.95 -7.69
N ASP A 92 -17.36 -6.61 -6.99
CA ASP A 92 -16.48 -7.53 -6.28
C ASP A 92 -15.94 -8.65 -7.19
N PRO A 93 -15.20 -8.29 -8.27
CA PRO A 93 -14.74 -9.27 -9.24
C PRO A 93 -13.75 -10.25 -8.62
N SER A 94 -13.81 -11.51 -9.05
CA SER A 94 -12.78 -12.49 -8.78
C SER A 94 -11.46 -12.11 -9.45
N LYS A 95 -10.40 -12.87 -9.14
CA LYS A 95 -9.23 -12.89 -10.02
C LYS A 95 -9.66 -13.33 -11.43
N VAL A 96 -9.07 -12.73 -12.45
CA VAL A 96 -9.22 -13.16 -13.84
C VAL A 96 -8.38 -14.42 -14.04
N ILE A 97 -8.95 -15.43 -14.72
CA ILE A 97 -8.22 -16.63 -15.17
C ILE A 97 -8.26 -16.73 -16.69
N PHE A 98 -7.33 -17.48 -17.27
CA PHE A 98 -7.31 -17.78 -18.70
C PHE A 98 -7.50 -19.28 -18.93
N ALA A 99 -8.56 -19.66 -19.65
CA ALA A 99 -8.91 -21.05 -19.94
C ALA A 99 -9.62 -21.14 -21.29
N ASN A 100 -9.47 -22.25 -22.01
CA ASN A 100 -10.16 -22.49 -23.29
C ASN A 100 -10.04 -21.32 -24.30
N GLY A 101 -8.89 -20.65 -24.32
CA GLY A 101 -8.61 -19.53 -25.23
C GLY A 101 -9.26 -18.19 -24.87
N LYS A 102 -9.89 -18.04 -23.69
CA LYS A 102 -10.52 -16.79 -23.24
C LYS A 102 -10.17 -16.46 -21.78
N TYR A 103 -10.29 -15.19 -21.43
CA TYR A 103 -10.32 -14.71 -20.05
C TYR A 103 -11.69 -14.95 -19.42
N TYR A 104 -11.70 -15.27 -18.13
CA TYR A 104 -12.89 -15.49 -17.31
C TYR A 104 -12.76 -14.71 -16.01
N PHE A 105 -13.84 -14.08 -15.57
CA PHE A 105 -13.99 -13.65 -14.18
C PHE A 105 -15.43 -13.83 -13.71
N TRP A 106 -15.58 -13.92 -12.39
CA TRP A 106 -16.86 -14.03 -11.69
C TRP A 106 -17.10 -12.76 -10.87
N TYR A 107 -18.36 -12.44 -10.60
CA TYR A 107 -18.75 -11.24 -9.87
C TYR A 107 -20.12 -11.40 -9.26
N THR A 108 -20.39 -10.61 -8.22
CA THR A 108 -21.74 -10.43 -7.66
C THR A 108 -22.59 -9.70 -8.71
N HIS A 109 -23.76 -10.24 -9.04
CA HIS A 109 -24.72 -9.64 -9.96
C HIS A 109 -26.10 -9.54 -9.30
N ARG A 110 -26.59 -8.32 -9.20
CA ARG A 110 -27.95 -8.00 -8.73
C ARG A 110 -28.75 -7.50 -9.92
N ASN A 111 -29.95 -8.04 -10.09
CA ASN A 111 -30.96 -7.51 -11.02
C ASN A 111 -32.32 -7.59 -10.32
N THR A 112 -32.79 -6.45 -9.82
CA THR A 112 -33.97 -6.35 -8.95
C THR A 112 -34.94 -5.29 -9.47
N PRO A 113 -36.26 -5.43 -9.24
CA PRO A 113 -37.26 -4.47 -9.73
C PRO A 113 -37.08 -3.03 -9.23
N THR A 114 -36.33 -2.83 -8.14
CA THR A 114 -35.98 -1.53 -7.59
C THR A 114 -34.50 -1.48 -7.23
N PRO A 115 -33.88 -0.28 -7.14
CA PRO A 115 -32.62 -0.12 -6.44
C PRO A 115 -32.76 -0.44 -4.93
N PRO A 116 -31.65 -0.57 -4.20
CA PRO A 116 -31.66 -0.81 -2.76
C PRO A 116 -32.42 0.27 -1.97
N GLN A 117 -33.22 -0.15 -0.99
CA GLN A 117 -34.07 0.75 -0.19
C GLN A 117 -33.74 0.76 1.32
N GLY A 118 -32.68 0.07 1.74
CA GLY A 118 -32.29 -0.06 3.15
C GLY A 118 -33.06 -1.16 3.88
N ALA A 119 -32.54 -1.54 5.05
CA ALA A 119 -33.05 -2.67 5.83
C ALA A 119 -34.50 -2.52 6.32
N GLU A 120 -34.99 -1.29 6.48
CA GLU A 120 -36.37 -1.06 6.94
C GLU A 120 -37.43 -1.34 5.86
N LYS A 121 -37.06 -1.28 4.58
CA LYS A 121 -37.97 -1.39 3.43
C LYS A 121 -37.73 -2.66 2.60
N CYS A 122 -36.73 -3.46 2.97
CA CYS A 122 -36.39 -4.66 2.21
C CYS A 122 -37.41 -5.78 2.39
N ASN A 123 -37.51 -6.63 1.38
CA ASN A 123 -38.29 -7.87 1.39
C ASN A 123 -37.72 -8.83 0.34
N ASP A 124 -38.43 -9.91 0.05
CA ASP A 124 -37.98 -10.95 -0.90
C ASP A 124 -37.69 -10.43 -2.33
N THR A 125 -38.15 -9.22 -2.68
CA THR A 125 -37.95 -8.58 -3.99
C THR A 125 -37.30 -7.20 -3.93
N ILE A 126 -37.28 -6.54 -2.77
CA ILE A 126 -36.69 -5.21 -2.57
C ILE A 126 -35.36 -5.39 -1.84
N PRO A 127 -34.21 -5.12 -2.48
CA PRO A 127 -32.93 -5.29 -1.84
C PRO A 127 -32.72 -4.25 -0.73
N SER A 128 -32.12 -4.68 0.38
CA SER A 128 -31.68 -3.80 1.47
C SER A 128 -30.42 -3.02 1.09
N SER A 129 -29.51 -3.64 0.34
CA SER A 129 -28.19 -3.13 -0.01
C SER A 129 -27.78 -3.58 -1.42
N ASP A 130 -26.69 -3.04 -1.95
CA ASP A 130 -26.28 -3.25 -3.34
C ASP A 130 -25.89 -4.71 -3.68
N TRP A 131 -25.50 -5.49 -2.68
CA TRP A 131 -25.16 -6.92 -2.80
C TRP A 131 -26.29 -7.86 -2.35
N ASP A 132 -27.44 -7.31 -1.93
CA ASP A 132 -28.59 -8.10 -1.52
C ASP A 132 -29.36 -8.65 -2.73
N LEU A 133 -30.03 -9.77 -2.54
CA LEU A 133 -30.78 -10.47 -3.60
C LEU A 133 -29.96 -10.72 -4.88
N ALA A 134 -28.64 -10.93 -4.74
CA ALA A 134 -27.71 -11.14 -5.84
C ALA A 134 -27.30 -12.61 -6.01
N ASP A 135 -26.99 -13.00 -7.25
CA ASP A 135 -26.34 -14.26 -7.60
C ASP A 135 -24.86 -14.02 -7.92
N ILE A 136 -24.07 -15.09 -8.10
CA ILE A 136 -22.73 -14.99 -8.70
C ILE A 136 -22.82 -15.30 -10.18
N TRP A 137 -22.46 -14.34 -11.01
CA TRP A 137 -22.42 -14.46 -12.48
C TRP A 137 -20.99 -14.54 -12.98
N TYR A 138 -20.82 -14.87 -14.26
CA TYR A 138 -19.52 -14.85 -14.92
C TYR A 138 -19.59 -14.29 -16.35
N ALA A 139 -18.45 -13.78 -16.82
CA ALA A 139 -18.27 -13.26 -18.17
C ALA A 139 -16.97 -13.76 -18.78
N THR A 140 -16.90 -13.74 -20.12
CA THR A 140 -15.69 -14.11 -20.87
C THR A 140 -15.23 -13.03 -21.83
N SER A 141 -13.93 -12.99 -22.13
CA SER A 141 -13.36 -12.01 -23.06
C SER A 141 -12.13 -12.56 -23.78
N GLU A 142 -11.89 -12.07 -25.00
CA GLU A 142 -10.67 -12.36 -25.77
C GLU A 142 -9.57 -11.31 -25.52
N ASP A 143 -9.92 -10.09 -25.11
CA ASP A 143 -9.01 -8.93 -25.01
C ASP A 143 -8.90 -8.33 -23.60
N GLY A 144 -9.82 -8.68 -22.69
CA GLY A 144 -9.92 -8.11 -21.34
C GLY A 144 -10.62 -6.76 -21.25
N PHE A 145 -11.10 -6.20 -22.37
CA PHE A 145 -11.77 -4.89 -22.44
C PHE A 145 -13.25 -5.02 -22.83
N THR A 146 -13.55 -5.90 -23.79
CA THR A 146 -14.92 -6.22 -24.22
C THR A 146 -15.30 -7.58 -23.68
N TRP A 147 -16.36 -7.64 -22.89
CA TRP A 147 -16.78 -8.82 -22.17
C TRP A 147 -18.15 -9.30 -22.65
N GLU A 148 -18.30 -10.61 -22.76
CA GLU A 148 -19.56 -11.28 -23.05
C GLU A 148 -20.06 -11.94 -21.77
N GLU A 149 -21.13 -11.39 -21.18
CA GLU A 149 -21.78 -11.92 -19.99
C GLU A 149 -22.46 -13.26 -20.31
N GLN A 150 -22.09 -14.32 -19.58
CA GLN A 150 -22.53 -15.69 -19.87
C GLN A 150 -23.72 -16.13 -19.00
N GLY A 151 -23.93 -15.49 -17.85
CA GLY A 151 -25.04 -15.78 -16.94
C GLY A 151 -24.59 -16.25 -15.55
N VAL A 152 -25.53 -16.86 -14.84
CA VAL A 152 -25.35 -17.36 -13.47
C VAL A 152 -24.37 -18.52 -13.40
N ALA A 153 -23.42 -18.42 -12.46
CA ALA A 153 -22.50 -19.49 -12.08
C ALA A 153 -22.89 -20.13 -10.74
N VAL A 154 -23.28 -19.31 -9.75
CA VAL A 154 -23.76 -19.79 -8.44
C VAL A 154 -25.08 -19.08 -8.13
N PRO A 155 -26.23 -19.79 -8.16
CA PRO A 155 -27.51 -19.22 -7.78
C PRO A 155 -27.64 -19.12 -6.26
N ARG A 156 -28.51 -18.22 -5.78
CA ARG A 156 -28.96 -18.15 -4.38
C ARG A 156 -29.66 -19.41 -3.88
#